data_AF-A0A1F9KUA0-F1
#
_entry.id   AF-A0A1F9KUA0-F1
#
_cell.length_a   1.000
_cell.length_b   1.000
_cell.length_c   1.000
_cell.angle_alpha   90.00
_cell.angle_beta   90.00
_cell.angle_gamma   90.00
#
_symmetry.space_group_name_H-M   'P 1'
#
loop_
_entity.id
_entity.type
_entity.pdbx_description
1 polymer ?
#
loop_
_entity_poly.entity_id
_entity_poly.type
_entity_poly.pdbx_seq_one_letter_code
_entity_poly.pdbx_strand_id
1 'polypeptide(L)'
;MIEIAPLILLGIAAYWFLVLRPGRLGFWRLVAKHPDVAYDHFKSNACWKIFEDGLPPDYRTIVPRPEWVGPFRIVVPKLGGKAVKIFARASELEKSQNDLLSKVARLG
;
A
#
# COMPACT_ATOMS: atom_id res chain seq x y z
N MET A 1 5.05 -0.40 -41.59
CA MET A 1 5.49 -0.68 -40.20
C MET A 1 5.38 0.53 -39.26
N ILE A 2 4.81 1.68 -39.67
CA ILE A 2 4.77 2.91 -38.85
C ILE A 2 3.42 3.07 -38.10
N GLU A 3 2.32 2.48 -38.58
CA GLU A 3 0.96 2.69 -38.04
C GLU A 3 0.69 2.04 -36.68
N ILE A 4 1.42 0.99 -36.32
CA ILE A 4 1.28 0.29 -35.03
C ILE A 4 2.09 0.95 -33.91
N ALA A 5 3.09 1.77 -34.23
CA ALA A 5 3.90 2.49 -33.26
C ALA A 5 3.07 3.38 -32.30
N PRO A 6 2.09 4.19 -32.75
CA PRO A 6 1.25 4.96 -31.85
C PRO A 6 0.36 4.09 -30.97
N LEU A 7 -0.14 2.94 -31.48
CA LEU A 7 -0.95 2.02 -30.69
C LEU A 7 -0.14 1.36 -29.57
N ILE A 8 1.11 1.01 -29.84
CA ILE A 8 2.03 0.45 -28.86
C ILE A 8 2.40 1.51 -27.82
N LEU A 9 2.70 2.74 -28.24
CA LEU A 9 2.98 3.85 -27.34
C LEU A 9 1.78 4.19 -26.45
N LEU A 10 0.56 4.18 -27.01
CA LEU A 10 -0.67 4.40 -26.26
C LEU A 10 -0.94 3.26 -25.28
N GLY A 11 -0.69 2.01 -25.68
CA GLY A 11 -0.81 0.83 -24.81
C GLY A 11 0.20 0.86 -23.66
N ILE A 12 1.45 1.24 -23.91
CA ILE A 12 2.47 1.44 -22.88
C ILE A 12 2.09 2.62 -21.97
N ALA A 13 1.65 3.75 -22.53
CA ALA A 13 1.24 4.91 -21.75
C ALA A 13 0.01 4.62 -20.88
N ALA A 14 -0.98 3.89 -21.41
CA ALA A 14 -2.16 3.46 -20.65
C ALA A 14 -1.78 2.42 -19.59
N TYR A 15 -0.89 1.46 -19.90
CA TYR A 15 -0.36 0.52 -18.93
C TYR A 15 0.40 1.25 -17.81
N TRP A 16 1.26 2.20 -18.15
CA TRP A 16 1.95 3.04 -17.18
C TRP A 16 0.95 3.87 -16.37
N PHE A 17 -0.04 4.51 -16.99
CA PHE A 17 -1.01 5.35 -16.29
C PHE A 17 -1.96 4.56 -15.36
N LEU A 18 -2.35 3.34 -15.76
CA LEU A 18 -3.23 2.47 -14.97
C LEU A 18 -2.47 1.67 -13.90
N VAL A 19 -1.25 1.17 -14.21
CA VAL A 19 -0.43 0.38 -13.28
C VAL A 19 0.36 1.28 -12.33
N LEU A 20 0.94 2.37 -12.83
CA LEU A 20 1.55 3.42 -11.99
C LEU A 20 0.53 4.50 -11.64
N ARG A 21 -0.74 4.11 -11.43
CA ARG A 21 -1.78 5.00 -10.92
C ARG A 21 -1.17 5.76 -9.74
N PRO A 22 -0.93 7.09 -9.85
CA PRO A 22 -0.19 7.86 -8.87
C PRO A 22 -0.97 8.06 -7.56
N GLY A 23 -2.17 7.46 -7.47
CA GLY A 23 -3.15 7.64 -6.39
C GLY A 23 -2.70 7.22 -4.99
N ARG A 24 -1.43 6.87 -4.79
CA ARG A 24 -0.91 6.45 -3.50
C ARG A 24 0.42 7.01 -3.06
N LEU A 25 1.12 7.78 -3.90
CA LEU A 25 2.31 8.48 -3.43
C LEU A 25 1.96 9.44 -2.29
N GLY A 26 0.80 10.11 -2.37
CA GLY A 26 0.28 10.96 -1.29
C GLY A 26 -0.05 10.18 -0.02
N PHE A 27 -0.72 9.03 -0.15
CA PHE A 27 -0.98 8.13 0.97
C PHE A 27 0.31 7.66 1.65
N TRP A 28 1.27 7.14 0.89
CA TRP A 28 2.54 6.67 1.44
C TRP A 28 3.38 7.81 2.04
N ARG A 29 3.29 9.02 1.47
CA ARG A 29 3.90 10.21 2.06
C ARG A 29 3.26 10.56 3.42
N LEU A 30 1.94 10.43 3.55
CA LEU A 30 1.26 10.63 4.84
C LEU A 30 1.58 9.53 5.84
N VAL A 31 1.68 8.28 5.40
CA VAL A 31 2.15 7.16 6.22
C VAL A 31 3.58 7.42 6.71
N ALA A 32 4.47 7.93 5.85
CA ALA A 32 5.83 8.29 6.24
C ALA A 32 5.88 9.50 7.18
N LYS A 33 4.96 10.46 7.03
CA LYS A 33 4.87 11.67 7.87
C LYS A 33 4.27 11.36 9.25
N HIS A 34 3.29 10.46 9.31
CA HIS A 34 2.58 10.05 10.53
C HIS A 34 2.58 8.51 10.68
N PRO A 35 3.75 7.89 10.87
CA PRO A 35 3.91 6.43 10.88
C PRO A 35 3.15 5.75 12.02
N ASP A 36 3.06 6.39 13.19
CA ASP A 36 2.38 5.81 14.35
C ASP A 36 0.86 5.78 14.15
N VAL A 37 0.29 6.87 13.59
CA VAL A 37 -1.15 6.94 13.26
C VAL A 37 -1.51 5.94 12.17
N ALA A 38 -0.64 5.80 11.16
CA ALA A 38 -0.81 4.82 10.11
C ALA A 38 -0.76 3.38 10.68
N TYR A 39 0.19 3.09 11.55
CA TYR A 39 0.30 1.78 12.21
C TYR A 39 -0.95 1.47 13.04
N ASP A 40 -1.43 2.40 13.86
CA ASP A 40 -2.66 2.20 14.65
C ASP A 40 -3.88 1.99 13.75
N HIS A 41 -3.97 2.69 12.61
CA HIS A 41 -5.02 2.46 11.61
C HIS A 41 -4.95 1.07 10.98
N PHE A 42 -3.76 0.63 10.56
CA PHE A 42 -3.54 -0.71 10.03
C PHE A 42 -3.88 -1.79 11.05
N LYS A 43 -3.54 -1.58 12.32
CA LYS A 43 -3.84 -2.53 13.40
C LYS A 43 -5.34 -2.62 13.69
N SER A 44 -6.05 -1.50 13.52
CA SER A 44 -7.49 -1.41 13.75
C SER A 44 -8.36 -2.00 12.62
N ASN A 45 -7.78 -2.29 11.45
CA ASN A 45 -8.54 -2.69 10.27
C ASN A 45 -8.06 -4.04 9.72
N ALA A 46 -8.96 -5.03 9.69
CA ALA A 46 -8.68 -6.40 9.25
C ALA A 46 -8.23 -6.51 7.78
N CYS A 47 -8.43 -5.45 6.98
CA CYS A 47 -7.89 -5.33 5.62
C CYS A 47 -6.35 -5.35 5.60
N TRP A 48 -5.67 -5.11 6.73
CA TRP A 48 -4.21 -5.07 6.82
C TRP A 48 -3.67 -6.24 7.63
N LYS A 49 -2.58 -6.82 7.12
CA LYS A 49 -1.78 -7.80 7.84
C LYS A 49 -0.41 -7.22 8.11
N ILE A 50 -0.02 -7.15 9.38
CA ILE A 50 1.24 -6.58 9.84
C ILE A 50 2.14 -7.71 10.33
N PHE A 51 3.40 -7.68 9.90
CA PHE A 51 4.46 -8.58 10.33
C PHE A 51 5.59 -7.74 10.94
N GLU A 52 5.68 -7.78 12.28
CA GLU A 52 6.63 -6.95 13.04
C GLU A 52 8.03 -7.56 13.11
N ASP A 53 8.12 -8.88 13.24
CA ASP A 53 9.37 -9.63 13.38
C ASP A 53 9.89 -10.23 12.06
N GLY A 54 9.46 -9.66 10.93
CA GLY A 54 9.80 -10.15 9.59
C GLY A 54 8.77 -11.14 9.02
N LEU A 55 9.03 -11.62 7.79
CA LEU A 55 8.11 -12.56 7.12
C LEU A 55 8.45 -13.98 7.57
N PRO A 56 7.49 -14.74 8.13
CA PRO A 56 7.69 -16.16 8.33
C PRO A 56 7.89 -16.86 6.97
N PRO A 57 8.54 -18.04 6.93
CA PRO A 57 8.76 -18.79 5.69
C PRO A 57 7.44 -19.03 4.93
N ASP A 58 6.37 -19.34 5.67
CA ASP A 58 5.05 -19.69 5.14
C ASP A 58 4.06 -18.50 5.07
N TYR A 59 4.57 -17.27 5.00
CA TYR A 59 3.71 -16.07 4.98
C TYR A 59 2.67 -16.08 3.84
N ARG A 60 2.94 -16.78 2.73
CA ARG A 60 2.02 -16.87 1.59
C ARG A 60 0.73 -17.63 1.88
N THR A 61 0.73 -18.51 2.89
CA THR A 61 -0.49 -19.18 3.38
C THR A 61 -1.40 -18.18 4.11
N ILE A 62 -0.81 -17.13 4.69
CA ILE A 62 -1.51 -16.09 5.44
C ILE A 62 -1.95 -14.95 4.51
N VAL A 63 -1.09 -14.59 3.53
CA VAL A 63 -1.32 -13.49 2.57
C VAL A 63 -1.09 -13.98 1.12
N PRO A 64 -2.05 -14.72 0.54
CA PRO A 64 -1.94 -15.19 -0.83
C PRO A 64 -1.93 -14.04 -1.85
N ARG A 65 -1.07 -14.15 -2.88
CA ARG A 65 -0.80 -13.10 -3.88
C ARG A 65 -2.02 -12.54 -4.66
N PRO A 66 -3.07 -13.30 -5.01
CA PRO A 66 -4.20 -12.70 -5.73
C PRO A 66 -5.07 -11.79 -4.85
N GLU A 67 -5.07 -12.03 -3.54
CA GLU A 67 -5.94 -11.32 -2.59
C GLU A 67 -5.20 -10.22 -1.84
N TRP A 68 -3.87 -10.30 -1.74
CA TRP A 68 -3.06 -9.42 -0.92
C TRP A 68 -1.98 -8.71 -1.73
N VAL A 69 -1.88 -7.40 -1.53
CA VAL A 69 -0.91 -6.50 -2.14
C VAL A 69 0.18 -6.16 -1.13
N GLY A 70 1.44 -6.23 -1.56
CA GLY A 70 2.61 -5.95 -0.73
C GLY A 70 3.81 -6.82 -1.15
N PRO A 71 4.83 -6.97 -0.30
CA PRO A 71 4.98 -6.35 1.02
C PRO A 71 5.32 -4.86 0.93
N PHE A 72 4.63 -4.02 1.69
CA PHE A 72 5.05 -2.64 1.93
C PHE A 72 5.83 -2.57 3.23
N ARG A 73 6.82 -1.68 3.29
CA ARG A 73 7.67 -1.50 4.47
C ARG A 73 7.39 -0.14 5.09
N ILE A 74 7.10 -0.12 6.39
CA ILE A 74 6.94 1.11 7.17
C ILE A 74 7.86 1.05 8.39
N VAL A 75 8.46 2.17 8.77
CA VAL A 75 9.24 2.29 10.00
C VAL A 75 8.33 2.95 11.02
N VAL A 76 8.11 2.30 12.17
CA VAL A 76 7.19 2.78 13.20
C VAL A 76 8.00 3.22 14.42
N PRO A 77 8.15 4.53 14.67
CA PRO A 77 8.84 5.07 15.85
C PRO A 77 8.30 4.50 17.17
N LYS A 78 6.98 4.36 17.31
CA LYS A 78 6.31 3.78 18.50
C LYS A 78 6.74 2.35 18.83
N LEU A 79 7.29 1.59 17.87
CA LEU A 79 7.84 0.24 18.08
C LEU A 79 9.36 0.26 18.33
N GLY A 80 9.93 1.39 18.73
CA GLY A 80 11.38 1.58 18.88
C GLY A 80 12.10 1.78 17.53
N GLY A 81 11.41 2.32 16.53
CA GLY A 81 11.96 2.52 15.18
C GLY A 81 12.09 1.24 14.36
N LYS A 82 11.37 0.17 14.72
CA LYS A 82 11.37 -1.08 13.97
C LYS A 82 10.70 -0.90 12.60
N ALA A 83 11.26 -1.57 11.61
CA ALA A 83 10.65 -1.67 10.28
C ALA A 83 9.72 -2.88 10.22
N VAL A 84 8.42 -2.62 10.04
CA VAL A 84 7.41 -3.67 9.93
C VAL A 84 7.01 -3.84 8.46
N LYS A 85 6.63 -5.06 8.10
CA LYS A 85 6.12 -5.38 6.76
C LYS A 85 4.61 -5.49 6.82
N ILE A 86 3.93 -4.80 5.91
CA ILE A 86 2.48 -4.79 5.85
C ILE A 86 1.99 -5.29 4.49
N PHE A 87 0.89 -6.01 4.52
CA PHE A 87 0.12 -6.42 3.35
C PHE A 87 -1.28 -5.86 3.48
N ALA A 88 -1.87 -5.52 2.34
CA ALA A 88 -3.23 -5.04 2.27
C ALA A 88 -4.07 -5.91 1.38
N ARG A 89 -5.31 -6.18 1.75
CA ARG A 89 -6.23 -6.93 0.91
C ARG A 89 -6.63 -6.10 -0.30
N ALA A 90 -6.36 -6.59 -1.51
CA ALA A 90 -6.52 -5.87 -2.78
C ALA A 90 -7.93 -5.29 -2.96
N SER A 91 -8.96 -6.06 -2.59
CA SER A 91 -10.38 -5.68 -2.72
C SER A 91 -10.80 -4.51 -1.83
N GLU A 92 -10.18 -4.36 -0.65
CA GLU A 92 -10.59 -3.39 0.38
C GLU A 92 -9.57 -2.25 0.55
N LEU A 93 -8.41 -2.40 -0.10
CA LEU A 93 -7.31 -1.49 0.03
C LEU A 93 -7.69 -0.06 -0.40
N GLU A 94 -8.45 0.14 -1.50
CA GLU A 94 -8.89 1.47 -1.94
C GLU A 94 -9.68 2.22 -0.85
N LYS A 95 -10.71 1.57 -0.33
CA LYS A 95 -11.55 2.08 0.75
C LYS A 95 -10.72 2.41 2.00
N SER A 96 -9.91 1.45 2.46
CA SER A 96 -9.14 1.64 3.69
C SER A 96 -8.15 2.80 3.63
N GLN A 97 -7.66 3.15 2.44
CA GLN A 97 -6.79 4.30 2.31
C GLN A 97 -7.54 5.62 2.26
N ASN A 98 -8.69 5.68 1.60
CA ASN A 98 -9.55 6.86 1.65
C ASN A 98 -9.94 7.17 3.11
N ASP A 99 -10.20 6.13 3.90
CA ASP A 99 -10.45 6.27 5.34
C ASP A 99 -9.25 6.87 6.07
N LEU A 100 -8.03 6.39 5.81
CA LEU A 100 -6.82 6.97 6.44
C LEU A 100 -6.62 8.43 6.02
N LEU A 101 -6.77 8.74 4.74
CA LEU A 101 -6.64 10.11 4.22
C LEU A 101 -7.62 11.05 4.92
N SER A 102 -8.88 10.63 5.06
CA SER A 102 -9.89 11.42 5.77
C SER A 102 -9.56 11.60 7.26
N LYS A 103 -9.02 10.56 7.91
CA LYS A 103 -8.64 10.60 9.32
C LYS A 103 -7.48 11.55 9.57
N VAL A 104 -6.47 11.53 8.70
CA VAL A 104 -5.31 12.45 8.79
C VAL A 104 -5.70 13.89 8.45
N ALA A 105 -6.60 14.10 7.47
CA ALA A 105 -7.10 15.42 7.14
C ALA A 105 -7.89 16.10 8.28
N ARG A 106 -8.49 15.31 9.19
CA ARG A 106 -9.17 15.83 10.39
C ARG A 106 -8.23 16.13 11.56
N LEU A 107 -6.96 15.73 11.47
CA LEU A 107 -5.95 15.96 12.51
C LEU A 107 -5.12 17.23 12.29
N GLY A 108 -5.24 17.88 11.13
CA GLY A 108 -4.63 19.17 10.81
C GLY A 108 -5.67 20.28 10.78
#